data_AF-A0A7W1LZP4-F1
#
_entry.id   AF-A0A7W1LZP4-F1
#
_cell.length_a   1.000
_cell.length_b   1.000
_cell.length_c   1.000
_cell.angle_alpha   90.00
_cell.angle_beta   90.00
_cell.angle_gamma   90.00
#
_symmetry.space_group_name_H-M   'P 1'
#
loop_
_entity.id
_entity.type
_entity.pdbx_description
1 polymer ?
#
loop_
_entity_poly.entity_id
_entity_poly.type
_entity_poly.pdbx_seq_one_letter_code
_entity_poly.pdbx_strand_id
1 'polypeptide(L)'
;MRKLPFIFCSLTLLALIPLTMHGTTAAQTPTQRRTLPKPTQTAPRIVAVEKYTGELDSYAKLNPQARRFFVNTAETQPGNWQEVPNEKEIENKASAVVWMKNGKAVIALLSSQAMESSQKATYYFRDNGTLAKIHSEMFIKAGNMEALRDRSYDPKTFAILIRDFSRCADFQTGQQKPCGEAATLEAKAIPVYMKTTELPFYALLKKGR
;
A
#
# COMPACT_ATOMS: atom_id res chain seq x y z
N MET A 1 -27.09 42.71 -59.26
CA MET A 1 -26.66 44.11 -59.51
C MET A 1 -25.99 44.65 -58.25
N ARG A 2 -24.76 45.17 -58.37
CA ARG A 2 -24.14 46.29 -57.60
C ARG A 2 -24.03 46.13 -56.05
N LYS A 3 -22.92 46.34 -55.34
CA LYS A 3 -21.59 46.95 -55.57
C LYS A 3 -20.74 46.62 -54.30
N LEU A 4 -19.49 46.16 -54.48
CA LEU A 4 -18.35 46.56 -53.61
C LEU A 4 -18.01 48.04 -53.95
N PRO A 5 -17.25 48.85 -53.15
CA PRO A 5 -16.17 48.46 -52.21
C PRO A 5 -16.12 49.33 -50.92
N PHE A 6 -15.15 49.11 -50.02
CA PHE A 6 -14.20 50.16 -49.57
C PHE A 6 -13.10 49.57 -48.69
N ILE A 7 -11.87 49.88 -49.09
CA ILE A 7 -10.59 49.59 -48.46
C ILE A 7 -10.32 50.67 -47.42
N PHE A 8 -9.90 50.29 -46.20
CA PHE A 8 -9.09 51.17 -45.37
C PHE A 8 -7.86 50.43 -44.85
N CYS A 9 -6.73 50.92 -45.34
CA CYS A 9 -5.37 50.63 -44.95
C CYS A 9 -5.11 51.29 -43.58
N SER A 10 -4.66 50.53 -42.59
CA SER A 10 -4.05 51.08 -41.39
C SER A 10 -2.74 50.36 -41.10
N LEU A 11 -1.65 51.04 -41.47
CA LEU A 11 -0.30 50.81 -40.97
C LEU A 11 -0.30 51.07 -39.46
N THR A 12 0.20 50.12 -38.67
CA THR A 12 0.69 50.41 -37.33
C THR A 12 2.04 49.76 -37.09
N LEU A 13 3.00 50.65 -36.84
CA LEU A 13 4.38 50.53 -36.39
C LEU A 13 4.74 49.25 -35.64
N LEU A 14 5.82 48.61 -36.10
CA LEU A 14 6.70 47.77 -35.28
C LEU A 14 7.38 48.61 -34.21
N ALA A 15 7.16 48.30 -32.93
CA ALA A 15 8.04 48.69 -31.85
C ALA A 15 9.05 47.57 -31.61
N LEU A 16 10.33 47.83 -31.93
CA LEU A 16 11.46 46.99 -31.50
C LEU A 16 11.62 47.11 -29.98
N ILE A 17 11.46 45.99 -29.26
CA ILE A 17 11.86 45.86 -27.86
C ILE A 17 13.29 45.30 -27.84
N PRO A 18 14.29 45.99 -27.27
CA PRO A 18 15.60 45.41 -27.03
C PRO A 18 15.52 44.38 -25.90
N LEU A 19 15.78 43.11 -26.23
CA LEU A 19 16.04 42.03 -25.28
C LEU A 19 17.39 42.28 -24.60
N THR A 20 17.37 42.87 -23.40
CA THR A 20 18.53 42.84 -22.49
C THR A 20 18.62 41.46 -21.83
N MET A 21 19.48 40.60 -22.34
CA MET A 21 19.84 39.35 -21.65
C MET A 21 20.81 39.67 -20.50
N HIS A 22 20.27 39.85 -19.30
CA HIS A 22 21.07 39.80 -18.07
C HIS A 22 21.19 38.33 -17.66
N GLY A 23 22.33 37.72 -18.01
CA GLY A 23 22.73 36.43 -17.47
C GLY A 23 23.17 36.58 -16.01
N THR A 24 22.25 36.43 -15.06
CA THR A 24 22.62 36.14 -13.68
C THR A 24 22.96 34.67 -13.56
N THR A 25 24.26 34.37 -13.57
CA THR A 25 24.82 33.09 -13.17
C THR A 25 24.48 32.88 -11.69
N ALA A 26 23.43 32.11 -11.40
CA ALA A 26 23.15 31.67 -10.04
C ALA A 26 24.25 30.69 -9.63
N ALA A 27 25.15 31.15 -8.76
CA ALA A 27 26.14 30.32 -8.09
C ALA A 27 25.44 29.15 -7.40
N GLN A 28 25.90 27.93 -7.71
CA GLN A 28 25.40 26.71 -7.11
C GLN A 28 25.66 26.74 -5.60
N THR A 29 24.58 26.83 -4.83
CA THR A 29 24.61 26.72 -3.38
C THR A 29 25.20 25.36 -2.99
N PRO A 30 26.19 25.32 -2.07
CA PRO A 30 26.85 24.08 -1.68
C PRO A 30 25.84 23.08 -1.13
N THR A 31 25.91 21.85 -1.65
CA THR A 31 25.19 20.67 -1.20
C THR A 31 25.20 20.61 0.32
N GLN A 32 24.06 20.97 0.91
CA GLN A 32 23.82 20.86 2.33
C GLN A 32 24.01 19.38 2.70
N ARG A 33 25.14 19.05 3.33
CA ARG A 33 25.35 17.74 3.94
C ARG A 33 24.17 17.51 4.88
N ARG A 34 23.21 16.69 4.46
CA ARG A 34 22.12 16.20 5.30
C ARG A 34 22.77 15.50 6.50
N THR A 35 22.85 16.22 7.61
CA THR A 35 23.03 15.60 8.92
C THR A 35 21.93 14.55 9.06
N LEU A 36 22.33 13.28 9.17
CA LEU A 36 21.44 12.18 9.48
C LEU A 36 20.61 12.56 10.72
N PRO A 37 19.27 12.50 10.67
CA PRO A 37 18.46 12.83 11.83
C PRO A 37 18.85 11.91 12.99
N LYS A 38 19.03 12.51 14.17
CA LYS A 38 19.23 11.81 15.44
C LYS A 38 18.16 10.71 15.55
N PRO A 39 18.50 9.44 15.87
CA PRO A 39 17.53 8.36 15.86
C PRO A 39 16.35 8.70 16.78
N THR A 40 15.21 9.02 16.19
CA THR A 40 13.96 9.23 16.93
C THR A 40 13.68 7.96 17.74
N GLN A 41 13.15 8.07 18.97
CA GLN A 41 12.82 6.91 19.83
C GLN A 41 11.98 5.82 19.13
N THR A 42 11.40 6.15 17.98
CA THR A 42 10.69 5.28 17.04
C THR A 42 11.59 4.26 16.33
N ALA A 43 12.87 4.56 16.04
CA ALA A 43 13.73 3.67 15.26
C ALA A 43 13.97 2.30 15.92
N PRO A 44 14.32 2.22 17.23
CA PRO A 44 14.39 0.92 17.92
C PRO A 44 13.06 0.15 17.93
N ARG A 45 11.92 0.86 18.02
CA ARG A 45 10.59 0.23 18.01
C ARG A 45 10.25 -0.34 16.63
N ILE A 46 10.57 0.37 15.55
CA ILE A 46 10.41 -0.11 14.18
C ILE A 46 11.26 -1.37 13.98
N VAL A 47 12.53 -1.34 14.37
CA VAL A 47 13.43 -2.51 14.26
C VAL A 47 12.88 -3.72 15.03
N ALA A 48 12.31 -3.51 16.22
CA ALA A 48 11.68 -4.58 16.98
C ALA A 48 10.45 -5.17 16.28
N VAL A 49 9.61 -4.34 15.63
CA VAL A 49 8.47 -4.81 14.84
C VAL A 49 8.95 -5.59 13.62
N GLU A 50 9.92 -5.07 12.86
CA GLU A 50 10.46 -5.76 11.67
C GLU A 50 11.10 -7.11 12.03
N LYS A 51 11.85 -7.17 13.15
CA LYS A 51 12.40 -8.42 13.67
C LYS A 51 11.28 -9.41 13.99
N TYR A 52 10.26 -8.95 14.74
CA TYR A 52 9.12 -9.78 15.12
C TYR A 52 8.38 -10.34 13.89
N THR A 53 8.10 -9.50 12.89
CA THR A 53 7.42 -9.95 11.66
C THR A 53 8.28 -10.90 10.85
N GLY A 54 9.60 -10.70 10.81
CA GLY A 54 10.53 -11.65 10.19
C GLY A 54 10.53 -13.02 10.86
N GLU A 55 10.45 -13.08 12.20
CA GLU A 55 10.30 -14.34 12.93
C GLU A 55 8.97 -15.05 12.58
N LEU A 56 7.89 -14.29 12.38
CA LEU A 56 6.60 -14.84 11.95
C LEU A 56 6.65 -15.34 10.49
N ASP A 57 7.33 -14.63 9.59
CA ASP A 57 7.53 -15.09 8.20
C ASP A 57 8.33 -16.40 8.16
N SER A 58 9.40 -16.49 8.96
CA SER A 58 10.16 -17.75 9.13
C SER A 58 9.28 -18.86 9.69
N TYR A 59 8.46 -18.57 10.70
CA TYR A 59 7.48 -19.53 11.23
C TYR A 59 6.52 -20.01 10.15
N ALA A 60 5.93 -19.10 9.36
CA ALA A 60 4.99 -19.43 8.30
C ALA A 60 5.59 -20.34 7.23
N LYS A 61 6.85 -20.09 6.85
CA LYS A 61 7.61 -20.92 5.90
C LYS A 61 7.89 -22.33 6.44
N LEU A 62 8.24 -22.42 7.72
CA LEU A 62 8.57 -23.70 8.38
C LEU A 62 7.33 -24.52 8.78
N ASN A 63 6.13 -23.91 8.77
CA ASN A 63 4.90 -24.55 9.24
C ASN A 63 3.75 -24.42 8.22
N PRO A 64 3.89 -24.95 7.00
CA PRO A 64 2.85 -24.86 5.97
C PRO A 64 1.53 -25.56 6.37
N GLN A 65 1.58 -26.53 7.27
CA GLN A 65 0.42 -27.23 7.86
C GLN A 65 -0.35 -26.41 8.89
N ALA A 66 0.23 -25.30 9.39
CA ALA A 66 -0.45 -24.39 10.31
C ALA A 66 -1.42 -23.42 9.58
N ARG A 67 -1.52 -23.55 8.25
CA ARG A 67 -2.38 -22.74 7.39
C ARG A 67 -3.82 -23.19 7.46
N ARG A 68 -4.72 -22.21 7.48
CA ARG A 68 -6.15 -22.38 7.23
C ARG A 68 -6.54 -21.47 6.08
N PHE A 69 -7.41 -21.95 5.20
CA PHE A 69 -7.80 -21.26 3.99
C PHE A 69 -9.24 -20.82 4.09
N PHE A 70 -9.53 -19.61 3.65
CA PHE A 70 -10.87 -19.05 3.67
C PHE A 70 -11.19 -18.40 2.34
N VAL A 71 -12.44 -18.55 1.90
CA VAL A 71 -12.99 -17.90 0.72
C VAL A 71 -14.12 -16.96 1.15
N ASN A 72 -14.17 -15.77 0.56
CA ASN A 72 -15.33 -14.91 0.64
C ASN A 72 -16.27 -15.23 -0.53
N THR A 73 -17.48 -15.72 -0.22
CA THR A 73 -18.49 -16.10 -1.21
C THR A 73 -19.46 -14.96 -1.54
N ALA A 74 -19.33 -13.80 -0.90
CA ALA A 74 -20.17 -12.64 -1.19
C ALA A 74 -19.42 -11.61 -2.05
N GLU A 75 -20.18 -10.90 -2.88
CA GLU A 75 -19.66 -9.84 -3.75
C GLU A 75 -19.32 -8.55 -2.97
N THR A 76 -19.84 -8.39 -1.75
CA THR A 76 -19.69 -7.20 -0.92
C THR A 76 -19.07 -7.50 0.45
N GLN A 77 -18.45 -6.49 1.08
CA GLN A 77 -17.93 -6.56 2.46
C GLN A 77 -19.06 -6.39 3.50
N PRO A 78 -18.98 -7.01 4.69
CA PRO A 78 -17.85 -7.75 5.27
C PRO A 78 -17.62 -9.17 4.70
N GLY A 79 -18.40 -9.59 3.71
CA GLY A 79 -18.23 -10.88 3.06
C GLY A 79 -18.95 -12.01 3.76
N ASN A 80 -19.27 -13.07 3.03
CA ASN A 80 -19.69 -14.34 3.62
C ASN A 80 -18.49 -15.29 3.56
N TRP A 81 -17.82 -15.48 4.69
CA TRP A 81 -16.60 -16.26 4.75
C TRP A 81 -16.87 -17.73 5.02
N GLN A 82 -16.13 -18.60 4.34
CA GLN A 82 -16.16 -20.05 4.55
C GLN A 82 -14.73 -20.58 4.62
N GLU A 83 -14.49 -21.55 5.49
CA GLU A 83 -13.22 -22.28 5.53
C GLU A 83 -13.22 -23.35 4.45
N VAL A 84 -12.10 -23.46 3.74
CA VAL A 84 -11.88 -24.46 2.68
C VAL A 84 -10.64 -25.29 3.00
N PRO A 85 -10.58 -26.56 2.57
CA PRO A 85 -9.53 -27.48 3.02
C PRO A 85 -8.15 -27.21 2.40
N ASN A 86 -8.06 -26.52 1.26
CA ASN A 86 -6.80 -26.35 0.55
C ASN A 86 -6.70 -25.05 -0.26
N GLU A 87 -5.48 -24.75 -0.70
CA GLU A 87 -5.13 -23.54 -1.44
C GLU A 87 -5.78 -23.45 -2.83
N LYS A 88 -6.06 -24.58 -3.48
CA LYS A 88 -6.67 -24.57 -4.83
C LYS A 88 -8.08 -23.98 -4.81
N GLU A 89 -8.80 -24.12 -3.69
CA GLU A 89 -10.17 -23.64 -3.57
C GLU A 89 -10.28 -22.11 -3.46
N ILE A 90 -9.16 -21.44 -3.13
CA ILE A 90 -9.08 -19.98 -3.02
C ILE A 90 -8.45 -19.30 -4.25
N GLU A 91 -7.99 -20.06 -5.24
CA GLU A 91 -7.41 -19.52 -6.47
C GLU A 91 -8.40 -18.60 -7.19
N ASN A 92 -7.93 -17.41 -7.59
CA ASN A 92 -8.71 -16.38 -8.31
C ASN A 92 -9.96 -15.89 -7.56
N LYS A 93 -10.05 -16.09 -6.25
CA LYS A 93 -11.16 -15.62 -5.41
C LYS A 93 -10.69 -14.64 -4.34
N ALA A 94 -11.61 -13.81 -3.87
CA ALA A 94 -11.40 -13.07 -2.63
C ALA A 94 -11.25 -14.07 -1.49
N SER A 95 -10.10 -14.03 -0.82
CA SER A 95 -9.68 -15.13 0.05
C SER A 95 -8.79 -14.66 1.20
N ALA A 96 -8.58 -15.56 2.15
CA ALA A 96 -7.63 -15.38 3.22
C ALA A 96 -6.84 -16.67 3.50
N VAL A 97 -5.56 -16.53 3.79
CA VAL A 97 -4.71 -17.59 4.33
C VAL A 97 -4.25 -17.17 5.71
N VAL A 98 -4.49 -18.00 6.71
CA VAL A 98 -4.21 -17.68 8.11
C VAL A 98 -3.25 -18.70 8.69
N TRP A 99 -2.15 -18.25 9.27
CA TRP A 99 -1.24 -19.11 10.02
C TRP A 99 -1.58 -19.06 11.50
N MET A 100 -1.74 -20.25 12.08
CA MET A 100 -2.13 -20.45 13.47
C MET A 100 -0.96 -20.92 14.32
N LYS A 101 -0.64 -20.21 15.41
CA LYS A 101 0.36 -20.61 16.40
C LYS A 101 -0.30 -20.71 17.77
N ASN A 102 -0.18 -21.87 18.44
CA ASN A 102 -0.79 -22.12 19.76
C ASN A 102 -2.30 -21.79 19.79
N GLY A 103 -3.01 -22.18 18.72
CA GLY A 103 -4.44 -21.93 18.55
C GLY A 103 -4.82 -20.47 18.25
N LYS A 104 -3.86 -19.54 18.10
CA LYS A 104 -4.12 -18.13 17.79
C LYS A 104 -3.64 -17.78 16.38
N ALA A 105 -4.36 -16.91 15.67
CA ALA A 105 -3.90 -16.37 14.40
C ALA A 105 -2.71 -15.43 14.65
N VAL A 106 -1.59 -15.67 13.96
CA VAL A 106 -0.39 -14.82 14.04
C VAL A 106 -0.10 -14.11 12.72
N ILE A 107 -0.53 -14.67 11.59
CA ILE A 107 -0.52 -14.03 10.28
C ILE A 107 -1.87 -14.25 9.62
N ALA A 108 -2.42 -13.22 9.00
CA ALA A 108 -3.54 -13.33 8.07
C ALA A 108 -3.17 -12.62 6.76
N LEU A 109 -3.14 -13.34 5.65
CA LEU A 109 -2.98 -12.80 4.31
C LEU A 109 -4.36 -12.73 3.66
N LEU A 110 -4.90 -11.54 3.46
CA LEU A 110 -6.14 -11.33 2.71
C LEU A 110 -5.80 -10.94 1.28
N SER A 111 -6.45 -11.59 0.32
CA SER A 111 -6.28 -11.32 -1.11
C SER A 111 -7.62 -10.98 -1.75
N SER A 112 -7.62 -9.98 -2.63
CA SER A 112 -8.76 -9.66 -3.48
C SER A 112 -8.27 -9.39 -4.90
N GLN A 113 -9.11 -9.73 -5.87
CA GLN A 113 -8.83 -9.52 -7.28
C GLN A 113 -10.05 -8.86 -7.92
N ALA A 114 -9.80 -7.79 -8.63
CA ALA A 114 -10.73 -7.12 -9.53
C ALA A 114 -10.15 -7.17 -10.95
N MET A 115 -10.96 -6.79 -11.94
CA MET A 115 -10.57 -6.84 -13.35
C MET A 115 -9.27 -6.07 -13.65
N GLU A 116 -9.10 -4.90 -13.04
CA GLU A 116 -7.97 -3.98 -13.30
C GLU A 116 -6.97 -3.88 -12.14
N SER A 117 -7.20 -4.61 -11.04
CA SER A 117 -6.30 -4.54 -9.89
C SER A 117 -6.37 -5.80 -9.03
N SER A 118 -5.24 -6.22 -8.46
CA SER A 118 -5.22 -7.16 -7.34
C SER A 118 -4.64 -6.50 -6.11
N GLN A 119 -5.10 -6.94 -4.94
CA GLN A 119 -4.65 -6.42 -3.66
C GLN A 119 -4.39 -7.57 -2.70
N LYS A 120 -3.28 -7.48 -1.99
CA LYS A 120 -2.91 -8.37 -0.90
C LYS A 120 -2.62 -7.54 0.34
N ALA A 121 -3.09 -7.99 1.49
CA ALA A 121 -2.79 -7.38 2.78
C ALA A 121 -2.45 -8.48 3.78
N THR A 122 -1.20 -8.48 4.24
CA THR A 122 -0.69 -9.35 5.29
C THR A 122 -0.75 -8.61 6.61
N TYR A 123 -1.52 -9.14 7.55
CA TYR A 123 -1.66 -8.67 8.92
C TYR A 123 -0.83 -9.56 9.84
N TYR A 124 0.08 -8.96 10.58
CA TYR A 124 0.91 -9.64 11.56
C TYR A 124 0.37 -9.35 12.96
N PHE A 125 0.01 -10.38 13.70
CA PHE A 125 -0.58 -10.27 15.04
C PHE A 125 0.39 -10.78 16.10
N ARG A 126 0.44 -10.06 17.21
CA ARG A 126 1.15 -10.46 18.42
C ARG A 126 0.46 -11.63 19.12
N ASP A 127 1.15 -12.27 20.06
CA ASP A 127 0.62 -13.38 20.85
C ASP A 127 -0.62 -13.01 21.70
N ASN A 128 -0.79 -11.73 22.01
CA ASN A 128 -1.98 -11.18 22.68
C ASN A 128 -3.14 -10.85 21.71
N GLY A 129 -2.96 -11.10 20.41
CA GLY A 129 -3.95 -10.85 19.36
C GLY A 129 -3.95 -9.44 18.79
N THR A 130 -3.02 -8.56 19.18
CA THR A 130 -2.95 -7.17 18.69
C THR A 130 -2.10 -7.03 17.44
N LEU A 131 -2.44 -6.09 16.57
CA LEU A 131 -1.76 -5.85 15.29
C LEU A 131 -0.36 -5.26 15.48
N ALA A 132 0.66 -5.94 14.93
CA ALA A 132 2.04 -5.46 14.88
C ALA A 132 2.35 -4.68 13.60
N LYS A 133 1.95 -5.24 12.45
CA LYS A 133 2.24 -4.68 11.13
C LYS A 133 1.14 -5.04 10.14
N ILE A 134 0.89 -4.14 9.19
CA ILE A 134 0.23 -4.43 7.92
C ILE A 134 1.28 -4.26 6.84
N HIS A 135 1.48 -5.29 6.03
CA HIS A 135 2.17 -5.21 4.76
C HIS A 135 1.13 -5.36 3.67
N SER A 136 1.08 -4.44 2.71
CA SER A 136 0.11 -4.51 1.63
C SER A 136 0.73 -4.25 0.28
N GLU A 137 0.27 -5.03 -0.68
CA GLU A 137 0.66 -4.99 -2.07
C GLU A 137 -0.58 -4.73 -2.91
N MET A 138 -0.47 -3.84 -3.87
CA MET A 138 -1.51 -3.59 -4.84
C MET A 138 -0.90 -3.52 -6.21
N PHE A 139 -1.36 -4.38 -7.10
CA PHE A 139 -1.03 -4.34 -8.51
C PHE A 139 -2.19 -3.67 -9.25
N ILE A 140 -1.88 -2.67 -10.06
CA ILE A 140 -2.83 -1.95 -10.89
C ILE A 140 -2.39 -2.15 -12.34
N LYS A 141 -3.25 -2.84 -13.10
CA LYS A 141 -2.96 -3.18 -14.49
C LYS A 141 -2.92 -1.92 -15.36
N ALA A 142 -3.87 -1.01 -15.15
CA ALA A 142 -3.87 0.32 -15.76
C ALA A 142 -2.64 1.12 -15.27
N GLY A 143 -1.67 1.34 -16.16
CA GLY A 143 -0.43 2.08 -15.84
C GLY A 143 0.72 1.20 -15.32
N ASN A 144 0.56 -0.12 -15.34
CA ASN A 144 1.59 -1.11 -14.99
C ASN A 144 2.28 -0.78 -13.66
N MET A 145 1.50 -0.63 -12.60
CA MET A 145 1.96 -0.09 -11.33
C MET A 145 1.85 -1.13 -10.23
N GLU A 146 2.89 -1.21 -9.42
CA GLU A 146 2.86 -1.86 -8.12
C GLU A 146 2.97 -0.79 -7.03
N ALA A 147 2.05 -0.83 -6.08
CA ALA A 147 2.10 -0.04 -4.86
C ALA A 147 2.30 -0.96 -3.67
N LEU A 148 3.21 -0.57 -2.78
CA LEU A 148 3.52 -1.28 -1.55
C LEU A 148 3.38 -0.33 -0.39
N ARG A 149 2.74 -0.78 0.69
CA ARG A 149 2.57 0.00 1.91
C ARG A 149 2.80 -0.84 3.16
N ASP A 150 3.59 -0.29 4.06
CA ASP A 150 3.90 -0.84 5.36
C ASP A 150 3.40 0.10 6.46
N ARG A 151 2.56 -0.43 7.35
CA ARG A 151 2.11 0.25 8.56
C ARG A 151 2.53 -0.54 9.78
N SER A 152 3.33 0.05 10.66
CA SER A 152 3.78 -0.59 11.91
C SER A 152 3.16 0.08 13.11
N TYR A 153 2.79 -0.70 14.12
CA TYR A 153 2.06 -0.23 15.30
C TYR A 153 2.83 -0.49 16.59
N ASP A 154 2.69 0.42 17.55
CA ASP A 154 3.39 0.34 18.83
C ASP A 154 2.90 -0.86 19.67
N PRO A 155 3.79 -1.70 20.21
CA PRO A 155 3.43 -2.81 21.07
C PRO A 155 2.84 -2.41 22.44
N LYS A 156 3.04 -1.18 22.91
CA LYS A 156 2.57 -0.74 24.24
C LYS A 156 1.15 -0.21 24.23
N THR A 157 0.80 0.54 23.20
CA THR A 157 -0.48 1.27 23.12
C THR A 157 -1.44 0.66 22.11
N PHE A 158 -1.00 -0.36 21.35
CA PHE A 158 -1.75 -1.17 20.38
C PHE A 158 -2.45 -0.41 19.23
N ALA A 159 -2.56 0.92 19.31
CA ALA A 159 -3.28 1.77 18.37
C ALA A 159 -2.41 2.91 17.81
N ILE A 160 -1.18 3.11 18.32
CA ILE A 160 -0.29 4.16 17.82
C ILE A 160 0.47 3.65 16.62
N LEU A 161 0.23 4.28 15.47
CA LEU A 161 1.01 4.11 14.25
C LEU A 161 2.42 4.69 14.47
N ILE A 162 3.45 3.85 14.38
CA ILE A 162 4.86 4.26 14.55
C ILE A 162 5.60 4.35 13.22
N ARG A 163 5.05 3.78 12.14
CA ARG A 163 5.56 3.90 10.78
C ARG A 163 4.42 3.77 9.79
N ASP A 164 4.39 4.66 8.82
CA ASP A 164 3.60 4.53 7.59
C ASP A 164 4.56 4.80 6.43
N PHE A 165 4.75 3.81 5.56
CA PHE A 165 5.68 3.90 4.45
C PHE A 165 5.00 3.35 3.21
N SER A 166 4.97 4.15 2.15
CA SER A 166 4.46 3.74 0.84
C SER A 166 5.56 3.86 -0.20
N ARG A 167 5.61 2.93 -1.15
CA ARG A 167 6.42 3.03 -2.37
C ARG A 167 5.58 2.59 -3.57
N CYS A 168 5.75 3.27 -4.69
CA CYS A 168 5.13 2.89 -5.95
C CYS A 168 6.21 2.74 -7.01
N ALA A 169 6.06 1.74 -7.86
CA ALA A 169 7.00 1.44 -8.93
C ALA A 169 6.25 0.95 -10.17
N ASP A 170 6.89 1.08 -11.31
CA ASP A 170 6.50 0.33 -12.50
C ASP A 170 6.74 -1.17 -12.25
N PHE A 171 5.73 -1.99 -12.48
CA PHE A 171 5.80 -3.41 -12.18
C PHE A 171 6.77 -4.17 -13.10
N GLN A 172 6.97 -3.71 -14.34
CA GLN A 172 7.88 -4.38 -15.27
C GLN A 172 9.32 -3.93 -15.08
N THR A 173 9.55 -2.64 -14.90
CA THR A 173 10.91 -2.07 -14.85
C THR A 173 11.44 -1.89 -13.42
N GLY A 174 10.58 -1.97 -12.41
CA GLY A 174 10.90 -1.64 -11.02
C GLY A 174 11.20 -0.16 -10.78
N GLN A 175 11.04 0.69 -11.81
CA GLN A 175 11.34 2.12 -11.70
C GLN A 175 10.36 2.78 -10.75
N GLN A 176 10.88 3.48 -9.75
CA GLN A 176 10.05 4.20 -8.79
C GLN A 176 9.18 5.25 -9.50
N LYS A 177 7.89 5.26 -9.18
CA LYS A 177 6.89 6.19 -9.69
C LYS A 177 6.24 6.96 -8.54
N PRO A 178 5.76 8.18 -8.76
CA PRO A 178 4.87 8.84 -7.81
C PRO A 178 3.64 7.97 -7.57
N CYS A 179 3.19 7.86 -6.32
CA CYS A 179 1.97 7.11 -6.02
C CYS A 179 0.72 7.80 -6.58
N GLY A 180 0.68 9.14 -6.72
CA GLY A 180 -0.49 9.86 -7.26
C GLY A 180 -1.76 9.70 -6.41
N GLU A 181 -2.74 10.58 -6.60
CA GLU A 181 -3.92 10.66 -5.71
C GLU A 181 -5.07 9.72 -6.11
N ALA A 182 -5.21 9.35 -7.39
CA ALA A 182 -6.46 8.79 -7.92
C ALA A 182 -6.47 7.26 -8.16
N ALA A 183 -5.34 6.56 -8.04
CA ALA A 183 -5.24 5.15 -8.43
C ALA A 183 -4.50 4.23 -7.45
N THR A 184 -3.98 4.72 -6.32
CA THR A 184 -3.10 3.93 -5.44
C THR A 184 -3.75 3.48 -4.14
N LEU A 185 -2.98 2.70 -3.36
CA LEU A 185 -3.26 2.22 -2.01
C LEU A 185 -3.77 3.31 -1.03
N GLU A 186 -3.59 4.59 -1.34
CA GLU A 186 -4.12 5.69 -0.55
C GLU A 186 -5.62 5.93 -0.80
N ALA A 187 -6.09 5.71 -2.03
CA ALA A 187 -7.50 5.86 -2.40
C ALA A 187 -8.35 4.62 -2.02
N LYS A 188 -7.78 3.41 -2.11
CA LYS A 188 -8.43 2.19 -1.62
C LYS A 188 -7.95 1.85 -0.22
N ALA A 189 -8.68 2.34 0.78
CA ALA A 189 -8.39 2.08 2.18
C ALA A 189 -8.36 0.55 2.45
N ILE A 190 -7.20 0.08 2.92
CA ILE A 190 -7.08 -1.27 3.46
C ILE A 190 -7.75 -1.28 4.84
N PRO A 191 -8.72 -2.17 5.10
CA PRO A 191 -9.31 -2.32 6.42
C PRO A 191 -8.23 -2.54 7.47
N VAL A 192 -8.30 -1.84 8.60
CA VAL A 192 -7.33 -2.02 9.69
C VAL A 192 -7.98 -2.85 10.78
N TYR A 193 -7.54 -4.09 10.93
CA TYR A 193 -7.93 -4.98 12.02
C TYR A 193 -6.89 -4.88 13.14
N MET A 194 -7.15 -4.06 14.15
CA MET A 194 -6.26 -3.86 15.30
C MET A 194 -6.17 -5.11 16.18
N LYS A 195 -7.20 -5.97 16.13
CA LYS A 195 -7.25 -7.24 16.84
C LYS A 195 -7.58 -8.40 15.92
N THR A 196 -7.09 -9.59 16.24
CA THR A 196 -7.49 -10.84 15.56
C THR A 196 -9.00 -11.08 15.62
N THR A 197 -9.65 -10.61 16.68
CA THR A 197 -11.11 -10.69 16.87
C THR A 197 -11.91 -9.88 15.85
N GLU A 198 -11.28 -8.91 15.18
CA GLU A 198 -11.89 -8.02 14.19
C GLU A 198 -11.77 -8.59 12.77
N LEU A 199 -11.03 -9.68 12.57
CA LEU A 199 -10.96 -10.35 11.27
C LEU A 199 -12.36 -10.84 10.85
N PRO A 200 -12.74 -10.69 9.58
CA PRO A 200 -14.11 -10.97 9.14
C PRO A 200 -14.48 -12.47 9.19
N PHE A 201 -13.49 -13.36 9.29
CA PHE A 201 -13.66 -14.80 9.48
C PHE A 201 -13.32 -15.28 10.90
N TYR A 202 -13.17 -14.38 11.88
CA TYR A 202 -12.72 -14.75 13.23
C TYR A 202 -13.62 -15.79 13.92
N ALA A 203 -14.94 -15.76 13.68
CA ALA A 203 -15.86 -16.75 14.21
C ALA A 203 -15.53 -18.18 13.75
N LEU A 204 -15.03 -18.35 12.51
CA LEU A 204 -14.61 -19.63 11.97
C LEU A 204 -13.31 -20.13 12.59
N LEU A 205 -12.43 -19.21 13.00
CA LEU A 205 -11.18 -19.57 13.67
C LEU A 205 -11.41 -20.34 14.98
N LYS A 206 -12.54 -20.11 15.66
CA LYS A 206 -12.91 -20.79 16.91
C LYS A 206 -13.47 -22.20 16.72
N LYS A 207 -14.11 -22.50 15.57
CA LYS A 207 -14.86 -23.75 15.36
C LYS A 207 -13.97 -25.00 15.20
N GLY A 208 -12.68 -24.83 14.89
CA GLY A 208 -11.73 -25.93 14.68
C GLY A 208 -10.86 -26.25 15.90
N ARG A 209 -11.32 -25.94 17.11
CA ARG A 209 -10.69 -26.35 18.38
C ARG A 209 -11.53 -27.42 19.06
#